data_AF-A0ABD6C8P0-F1
#
_entry.id   AF-A0ABD6C8P0-F1
#
_cell.length_a   1.000
_cell.length_b   1.000
_cell.length_c   1.000
_cell.angle_alpha   90.00
_cell.angle_beta   90.00
_cell.angle_gamma   90.00
#
_symmetry.space_group_name_H-M   'P 1'
#
loop_
_entity.id
_entity.type
_entity.pdbx_description
1 polymer ?
#
loop_
_entity_poly.entity_id
_entity_poly.type
_entity_poly.pdbx_seq_one_letter_code
_entity_poly.pdbx_strand_id
1 'polypeptide(L)'
;MSETDGRDSGTGGAGGPGSEESVREAVERSRSGAPAVGRVVRDRFSSDEVFQRIVAAADEEITSGSRELFFSALAAGFAITITFLLYVSLLATTGGDPVVSAMLYPLGFIYIIIGGYQLYTENTLPPVALTLERLASIPALLRNWTVVLIGNFTGGALGAVALVFGGVLSPEAAAAAASIAQKGIDTPWWSLFSKAAFAGLIVAGVVWVEYAARETISRLVVVYLAFLAIPLGGLYHSVVSFTEMTYLVLHGDLAFTVGLLEFVLPVLLGNTIGGVVLVTVVNYFQTTERRLESARFDGAERQLSISEWLYGGLVGRSYVPLIDTAEATAPDSDGPYRVVVPISNPRTETQLVEFACTLASQKDDAVVHPVHIVQVPDRTRGYGAAQSRRIIDKSDELMSEIRDIAAAYDVDYDGSTVVSHRSFEEIFNIATRKRADLVLMQWGDDRLWGAARANRSLSDLTRELPCDFLVLKNRDLDTSRILLPTEDGYNCDLSAEIARTLQSAVDADLSLLHVVDGDDEREVGERFLADWASEHDIEDAVRTVDTSGDIERAIAREARDHSLVILGATERGLLSRLVHDSLTFDVVHDVDCSVLLAERDTPRSLRDRLFGRR
;
A
#
# COMPACT_ATOMS: atom_id res chain seq x y z
N MET A 1 62.99 42.76 -52.17
CA MET A 1 63.64 43.61 -51.15
C MET A 1 62.98 43.32 -49.80
N SER A 2 63.28 42.21 -49.14
CA SER A 2 64.19 41.07 -49.45
C SER A 2 63.64 39.85 -48.69
N GLU A 3 63.30 38.73 -49.34
CA GLU A 3 64.13 37.50 -49.48
C GLU A 3 64.34 36.74 -48.14
N THR A 4 64.27 35.40 -48.00
CA THR A 4 63.96 34.21 -48.86
C THR A 4 63.86 32.98 -47.92
N ASP A 5 63.19 31.85 -48.16
CA ASP A 5 62.22 31.38 -49.19
C ASP A 5 61.20 30.44 -48.46
N GLY A 6 60.78 29.20 -48.81
CA GLY A 6 60.97 28.34 -49.99
C GLY A 6 60.63 26.85 -49.79
N ARG A 7 59.43 26.41 -50.25
CA ARG A 7 58.96 25.00 -50.45
C ARG A 7 58.75 24.13 -49.18
N ASP A 8 57.65 23.39 -48.98
CA ASP A 8 56.80 22.50 -49.83
C ASP A 8 57.18 21.00 -49.74
N SER A 9 56.21 20.18 -49.30
CA SER A 9 56.00 18.73 -49.51
C SER A 9 55.34 18.08 -48.28
N GLY A 10 54.57 17.00 -48.49
CA GLY A 10 53.93 16.26 -47.39
C GLY A 10 53.63 14.81 -47.75
N THR A 11 53.60 13.94 -46.73
CA THR A 11 53.20 12.53 -46.78
C THR A 11 52.58 12.11 -45.45
N GLY A 12 51.57 11.25 -45.48
CA GLY A 12 50.94 10.69 -44.27
C GLY A 12 51.55 9.36 -43.81
N GLY A 13 51.29 8.99 -42.57
CA GLY A 13 51.64 7.69 -41.98
C GLY A 13 50.94 7.51 -40.63
N ALA A 14 50.37 6.33 -40.37
CA ALA A 14 49.60 6.04 -39.17
C ALA A 14 50.43 5.32 -38.08
N GLY A 15 50.03 5.46 -36.82
CA GLY A 15 50.63 4.74 -35.70
C GLY A 15 50.34 5.40 -34.35
N GLY A 16 49.27 4.98 -33.68
CA GLY A 16 48.92 5.47 -32.34
C GLY A 16 49.30 4.51 -31.22
N PRO A 17 49.93 4.98 -30.14
CA PRO A 17 49.86 4.39 -28.81
C PRO A 17 49.09 5.33 -27.84
N GLY A 18 48.38 4.84 -26.83
CA GLY A 18 48.01 3.46 -26.53
C GLY A 18 47.12 3.44 -25.29
N SER A 19 45.93 2.84 -25.36
CA SER A 19 44.90 2.89 -24.30
C SER A 19 45.20 2.00 -23.08
N GLU A 20 46.48 1.72 -22.80
CA GLU A 20 46.95 0.90 -21.68
C GLU A 20 47.45 1.75 -20.51
N GLU A 21 47.88 2.99 -20.75
CA GLU A 21 48.41 3.86 -19.69
C GLU A 21 47.31 4.35 -18.74
N SER A 22 46.14 4.72 -19.28
CA SER A 22 44.92 4.98 -18.47
C SER A 22 44.33 3.72 -17.82
N VAL A 23 44.73 2.52 -18.25
CA VAL A 23 44.36 1.25 -17.60
C VAL A 23 45.31 0.92 -16.46
N ARG A 24 46.60 1.25 -16.55
CA ARG A 24 47.55 1.12 -15.44
C ARG A 24 47.14 1.97 -14.23
N GLU A 25 46.71 3.21 -14.45
CA GLU A 25 46.24 4.08 -13.36
C GLU A 25 44.92 3.56 -12.70
N ALA A 26 44.15 2.72 -13.41
CA ALA A 26 42.93 2.11 -12.89
C ALA A 26 43.15 0.85 -12.01
N VAL A 27 44.34 0.25 -12.06
CA VAL A 27 44.65 -1.09 -11.53
C VAL A 27 45.29 -1.08 -10.12
N GLU A 28 45.93 0.01 -9.68
CA GLU A 28 46.48 0.12 -8.30
C GLU A 28 45.41 0.43 -7.23
N ARG A 29 44.29 -0.31 -7.23
CA ARG A 29 43.36 -0.35 -6.09
C ARG A 29 43.68 -1.52 -5.16
N SER A 30 44.37 -1.17 -4.08
CA SER A 30 44.84 -1.96 -2.93
C SER A 30 44.24 -3.35 -2.69
N ARG A 31 45.13 -4.32 -2.40
CA ARG A 31 44.85 -5.65 -1.85
C ARG A 31 44.34 -5.63 -0.38
N SER A 32 43.45 -4.71 -0.03
CA SER A 32 42.83 -4.60 1.29
C SER A 32 41.42 -4.03 1.16
N GLY A 33 40.41 -4.78 1.59
CA GLY A 33 38.99 -4.48 1.35
C GLY A 33 38.43 -3.32 2.16
N ALA A 34 38.84 -2.09 1.85
CA ALA A 34 38.30 -0.85 2.41
C ALA A 34 38.18 0.23 1.31
N PRO A 35 36.99 0.78 1.02
CA PRO A 35 36.84 1.86 0.04
C PRO A 35 37.45 3.18 0.55
N ALA A 36 38.33 3.78 -0.24
CA ALA A 36 38.74 5.16 -0.02
C ALA A 36 37.64 6.13 -0.49
N VAL A 37 37.56 7.31 0.16
CA VAL A 37 36.69 8.46 -0.18
C VAL A 37 35.18 8.24 0.02
N GLY A 38 34.74 8.43 1.28
CA GLY A 38 33.78 9.50 1.55
C GLY A 38 32.27 9.23 1.39
N ARG A 39 31.82 8.07 0.90
CA ARG A 39 30.38 7.71 1.01
C ARG A 39 30.06 7.06 2.35
N VAL A 40 29.76 7.91 3.34
CA VAL A 40 28.94 7.49 4.49
C VAL A 40 27.61 6.99 3.93
N VAL A 41 27.37 5.68 4.06
CA VAL A 41 26.02 5.12 4.03
C VAL A 41 25.36 5.61 5.32
N ARG A 42 24.34 6.46 5.21
CA ARG A 42 23.51 6.80 6.36
C ARG A 42 22.65 5.59 6.67
N ASP A 43 23.00 4.88 7.73
CA ASP A 43 22.22 3.75 8.25
C ASP A 43 21.02 4.22 9.09
N ARG A 44 20.41 5.31 8.63
CA ARG A 44 19.28 6.02 9.23
C ARG A 44 18.54 6.68 8.08
N PHE A 45 17.21 6.59 8.10
CA PHE A 45 16.38 7.38 7.19
C PHE A 45 16.64 8.88 7.41
N SER A 46 16.52 9.66 6.33
CA SER A 46 16.39 11.11 6.44
C SER A 46 15.06 11.47 7.11
N SER A 47 14.99 12.65 7.71
CA SER A 47 13.74 13.20 8.26
C SER A 47 12.57 13.15 7.27
N ASP A 48 12.86 13.25 5.97
CA ASP A 48 11.85 13.32 4.90
C ASP A 48 11.23 11.94 4.66
N GLU A 49 12.06 10.89 4.61
CA GLU A 49 11.61 9.49 4.54
C GLU A 49 10.85 9.08 5.82
N VAL A 50 11.26 9.57 7.00
CA VAL A 50 10.55 9.33 8.27
C VAL A 50 9.20 10.05 8.28
N PHE A 51 9.16 11.32 7.86
CA PHE A 51 7.93 12.10 7.77
C PHE A 51 6.95 11.50 6.77
N GLN A 52 7.40 11.05 5.60
CA GLN A 52 6.53 10.35 4.62
C GLN A 52 5.91 9.07 5.18
N ARG A 53 6.65 8.30 6.00
CA ARG A 53 6.13 7.10 6.68
C ARG A 53 5.08 7.43 7.73
N ILE A 54 5.32 8.48 8.52
CA ILE A 54 4.36 9.00 9.50
C ILE A 54 3.09 9.49 8.79
N VAL A 55 3.23 10.22 7.67
CA VAL A 55 2.12 10.71 6.85
C VAL A 55 1.29 9.57 6.26
N ALA A 56 1.92 8.49 5.78
CA ALA A 56 1.20 7.32 5.28
C ALA A 56 0.38 6.61 6.36
N ALA A 57 1.01 6.26 7.49
CA ALA A 57 0.32 5.61 8.61
C ALA A 57 -0.75 6.51 9.26
N ALA A 58 -0.57 7.83 9.23
CA ALA A 58 -1.55 8.79 9.72
C ALA A 58 -2.80 8.90 8.82
N ASP A 59 -2.67 8.72 7.50
CA ASP A 59 -3.81 8.74 6.58
C ASP A 59 -4.65 7.48 6.80
N GLU A 60 -3.99 6.31 6.87
CA GLU A 60 -4.56 5.01 7.27
C GLU A 60 -5.31 5.10 8.62
N GLU A 61 -4.65 5.61 9.67
CA GLU A 61 -5.23 5.73 11.02
C GLU A 61 -6.42 6.71 11.11
N ILE A 62 -6.48 7.73 10.24
CA ILE A 62 -7.62 8.67 10.18
C ILE A 62 -8.78 8.11 9.32
N THR A 63 -8.49 7.36 8.27
CA THR A 63 -9.52 6.76 7.39
C THR A 63 -10.14 5.49 7.98
N SER A 64 -9.38 4.70 8.76
CA SER A 64 -9.80 3.43 9.38
C SER A 64 -11.23 3.47 9.96
N GLY A 65 -11.95 2.35 9.81
CA GLY A 65 -13.32 2.23 10.30
C GLY A 65 -13.42 2.34 11.82
N SER A 66 -14.43 3.06 12.34
CA SER A 66 -14.56 3.30 13.80
C SER A 66 -14.69 2.02 14.64
N ARG A 67 -15.07 0.89 14.04
CA ARG A 67 -15.13 -0.43 14.68
C ARG A 67 -13.74 -1.05 14.85
N GLU A 68 -12.91 -0.95 13.83
CA GLU A 68 -11.55 -1.47 13.79
C GLU A 68 -10.64 -0.71 14.77
N LEU A 69 -10.64 0.63 14.68
CA LEU A 69 -9.96 1.51 15.64
C LEU A 69 -10.36 1.17 17.08
N PHE A 70 -11.65 0.98 17.35
CA PHE A 70 -12.14 0.62 18.69
C PHE A 70 -11.62 -0.75 19.17
N PHE A 71 -11.65 -1.80 18.33
CA PHE A 71 -11.21 -3.13 18.77
C PHE A 71 -9.69 -3.24 18.88
N SER A 72 -8.92 -2.60 17.99
CA SER A 72 -7.46 -2.47 18.12
C SER A 72 -7.11 -1.69 19.40
N ALA A 73 -7.85 -0.62 19.69
CA ALA A 73 -7.65 0.18 20.91
C ALA A 73 -8.09 -0.55 22.19
N LEU A 74 -9.09 -1.43 22.12
CA LEU A 74 -9.48 -2.32 23.21
C LEU A 74 -8.37 -3.34 23.50
N ALA A 75 -7.72 -3.89 22.46
CA ALA A 75 -6.57 -4.77 22.61
C ALA A 75 -5.37 -4.02 23.25
N ALA A 76 -5.04 -2.81 22.79
CA ALA A 76 -4.01 -1.96 23.42
C ALA A 76 -4.33 -1.66 24.89
N GLY A 77 -5.57 -1.27 25.17
CA GLY A 77 -6.07 -0.99 26.51
C GLY A 77 -5.95 -2.19 27.44
N PHE A 78 -6.28 -3.39 26.96
CA PHE A 78 -6.12 -4.61 27.76
C PHE A 78 -4.63 -4.97 27.95
N ALA A 79 -3.80 -4.85 26.90
CA ALA A 79 -2.37 -5.11 26.96
C ALA A 79 -1.61 -4.19 27.94
N ILE A 80 -2.08 -2.96 28.18
CA ILE A 80 -1.52 -2.05 29.21
C ILE A 80 -1.52 -2.70 30.61
N THR A 81 -2.44 -3.62 30.86
CA THR A 81 -2.59 -4.31 32.15
C THR A 81 -1.36 -5.16 32.45
N ILE A 82 -0.66 -5.66 31.43
CA ILE A 82 0.59 -6.41 31.57
C ILE A 82 1.68 -5.52 32.20
N THR A 83 1.76 -4.25 31.79
CA THR A 83 2.68 -3.26 32.39
C THR A 83 2.41 -3.09 33.88
N PHE A 84 1.15 -2.88 34.27
CA PHE A 84 0.77 -2.67 35.67
C PHE A 84 0.99 -3.94 36.51
N LEU A 85 0.50 -5.09 36.03
CA LEU A 85 0.68 -6.42 36.63
C LEU A 85 2.15 -6.74 36.95
N LEU A 86 3.04 -6.57 35.97
CA LEU A 86 4.45 -6.90 36.14
C LEU A 86 5.15 -5.91 37.09
N TYR A 87 4.80 -4.63 37.03
CA TYR A 87 5.35 -3.61 37.92
C TYR A 87 4.98 -3.87 39.39
N VAL A 88 3.70 -4.14 39.69
CA VAL A 88 3.26 -4.40 41.07
C VAL A 88 3.78 -5.75 41.60
N SER A 89 3.90 -6.76 40.73
CA SER A 89 4.45 -8.07 41.08
C SER A 89 5.93 -8.02 41.41
N LEU A 90 6.72 -7.22 40.68
CA LEU A 90 8.13 -7.01 41.03
C LEU A 90 8.29 -6.07 42.23
N LEU A 91 7.43 -5.08 42.44
CA LEU A 91 7.45 -4.26 43.66
C LEU A 91 7.26 -5.13 44.92
N ALA A 92 6.30 -6.06 44.89
CA ALA A 92 6.06 -7.01 45.96
C ALA A 92 7.24 -7.98 46.17
N THR A 93 7.77 -8.59 45.10
CA THR A 93 8.80 -9.64 45.19
C THR A 93 10.23 -9.11 45.42
N THR A 94 10.52 -7.84 45.10
CA THR A 94 11.83 -7.20 45.35
C THR A 94 11.91 -6.48 46.70
N GLY A 95 10.81 -6.40 47.46
CA GLY A 95 10.75 -5.62 48.70
C GLY A 95 10.69 -4.10 48.47
N GLY A 96 10.24 -3.66 47.29
CA GLY A 96 10.04 -2.26 46.95
C GLY A 96 11.24 -1.56 46.31
N ASP A 97 12.22 -2.27 45.73
CA ASP A 97 13.35 -1.61 45.06
C ASP A 97 12.86 -0.82 43.83
N PRO A 98 13.10 0.50 43.76
CA PRO A 98 12.50 1.35 42.73
C PRO A 98 13.07 1.12 41.33
N VAL A 99 14.27 0.53 41.20
CA VAL A 99 14.92 0.28 39.91
C VAL A 99 14.57 -1.10 39.40
N VAL A 100 14.73 -2.14 40.22
CA VAL A 100 14.44 -3.52 39.84
C VAL A 100 12.95 -3.70 39.56
N SER A 101 12.07 -3.05 40.33
CA SER A 101 10.61 -3.12 40.12
C SER A 101 10.19 -2.60 38.74
N ALA A 102 10.83 -1.51 38.29
CA ALA A 102 10.53 -0.89 37.00
C ALA A 102 10.93 -1.75 35.79
N MET A 103 11.85 -2.72 35.94
CA MET A 103 12.51 -3.39 34.80
C MET A 103 11.56 -4.12 33.83
N LEU A 104 10.38 -4.56 34.27
CA LEU A 104 9.39 -5.24 33.40
C LEU A 104 8.18 -4.36 33.01
N TYR A 105 8.10 -3.13 33.53
CA TYR A 105 7.09 -2.13 33.13
C TYR A 105 7.01 -1.92 31.59
N PRO A 106 8.12 -1.93 30.81
CA PRO A 106 8.02 -1.71 29.37
C PRO A 106 7.35 -2.85 28.57
N LEU A 107 7.15 -4.03 29.15
CA LEU A 107 6.72 -5.21 28.38
C LEU A 107 5.29 -5.08 27.81
N GLY A 108 4.35 -4.49 28.54
CA GLY A 108 3.00 -4.23 27.98
C GLY A 108 3.04 -3.25 26.81
N PHE A 109 3.90 -2.23 26.87
CA PHE A 109 4.13 -1.31 25.75
C PHE A 109 4.81 -2.00 24.55
N ILE A 110 5.73 -2.93 24.77
CA ILE A 110 6.33 -3.73 23.68
C ILE A 110 5.26 -4.58 22.97
N TYR A 111 4.32 -5.17 23.71
CA TYR A 111 3.18 -5.89 23.10
C TYR A 111 2.29 -4.97 22.25
N ILE A 112 2.08 -3.72 22.68
CA ILE A 112 1.26 -2.73 21.95
C ILE A 112 1.96 -2.28 20.67
N ILE A 113 3.17 -1.72 20.78
CA ILE A 113 3.91 -1.13 19.65
C ILE A 113 4.29 -2.20 18.61
N ILE A 114 4.83 -3.35 19.04
CA ILE A 114 5.22 -4.42 18.10
C ILE A 114 4.00 -5.20 17.59
N GLY A 115 2.87 -5.14 18.30
CA GLY A 115 1.60 -5.73 17.87
C GLY A 115 0.75 -4.85 16.95
N GLY A 116 1.13 -3.58 16.74
CA GLY A 116 0.35 -2.62 15.94
C GLY A 116 -1.00 -2.24 16.58
N TYR A 117 -1.10 -2.26 17.91
CA TYR A 117 -2.36 -1.98 18.61
C TYR A 117 -2.55 -0.48 18.89
N GLN A 118 -3.73 0.03 18.56
CA GLN A 118 -4.06 1.47 18.58
C GLN A 118 -3.99 2.10 19.98
N LEU A 119 -2.98 2.94 20.25
CA LEU A 119 -2.77 3.60 21.54
C LEU A 119 -2.94 5.13 21.45
N TYR A 120 -3.80 5.69 22.31
CA TYR A 120 -4.16 7.12 22.32
C TYR A 120 -2.95 8.06 22.40
N THR A 121 -1.93 7.71 23.20
CA THR A 121 -0.75 8.54 23.41
C THR A 121 0.22 8.50 22.22
N GLU A 122 0.21 7.43 21.42
CA GLU A 122 0.92 7.31 20.15
C GLU A 122 0.21 8.08 19.04
N ASN A 123 -1.12 8.02 19.01
CA ASN A 123 -2.03 8.85 18.20
C ASN A 123 -1.88 10.38 18.44
N THR A 124 -1.02 10.81 19.37
CA THR A 124 -0.65 12.23 19.52
C THR A 124 0.41 12.69 18.51
N LEU A 125 0.99 11.79 17.70
CA LEU A 125 1.97 12.15 16.65
C LEU A 125 1.45 12.05 15.21
N PRO A 126 1.07 10.87 14.66
CA PRO A 126 0.80 10.78 13.22
C PRO A 126 -0.41 11.62 12.77
N PRO A 127 -1.61 11.49 13.38
CA PRO A 127 -2.79 12.29 13.01
C PRO A 127 -2.57 13.79 13.20
N VAL A 128 -1.86 14.16 14.25
CA VAL A 128 -1.55 15.57 14.58
C VAL A 128 -0.68 16.21 13.51
N ALA A 129 0.28 15.48 12.94
CA ALA A 129 1.10 15.98 11.84
C ALA A 129 0.23 16.32 10.61
N LEU A 130 -0.71 15.45 10.23
CA LEU A 130 -1.65 15.72 9.13
C LEU A 130 -2.58 16.90 9.43
N THR A 131 -3.07 17.03 10.67
CA THR A 131 -3.93 18.17 11.04
C THR A 131 -3.14 19.48 11.03
N LEU A 132 -1.87 19.50 11.47
CA LEU A 132 -1.04 20.71 11.44
C LEU A 132 -0.72 21.17 10.00
N GLU A 133 -0.48 20.24 9.07
CA GLU A 133 -0.28 20.53 7.65
C GLU A 133 -1.58 20.86 6.87
N ARG A 134 -2.74 20.90 7.56
CA ARG A 134 -4.09 21.07 6.96
C ARG A 134 -4.45 20.00 5.92
N LEU A 135 -3.92 18.78 6.10
CA LEU A 135 -4.27 17.60 5.30
C LEU A 135 -5.48 16.87 5.90
N ALA A 136 -5.52 16.76 7.23
CA ALA A 136 -6.66 16.22 7.97
C ALA A 136 -7.49 17.32 8.68
N SER A 137 -8.80 17.09 8.84
CA SER A 137 -9.70 17.99 9.57
C SER A 137 -9.57 17.80 11.08
N ILE A 138 -9.79 18.86 11.85
CA ILE A 138 -9.85 18.79 13.33
C ILE A 138 -10.99 17.87 13.81
N PRO A 139 -12.19 17.88 13.20
CA PRO A 139 -13.24 16.90 13.51
C PRO A 139 -12.82 15.43 13.29
N ALA A 140 -12.04 15.12 12.24
CA ALA A 140 -11.53 13.76 12.01
C ALA A 140 -10.47 13.34 13.05
N LEU A 141 -9.56 14.25 13.42
CA LEU A 141 -8.61 14.05 14.53
C LEU A 141 -9.36 13.75 15.85
N LEU A 142 -10.36 14.56 16.18
CA LEU A 142 -11.16 14.40 17.40
C LEU A 142 -12.00 13.12 17.39
N ARG A 143 -12.54 12.69 16.23
CA ARG A 143 -13.18 11.38 16.06
C ARG A 143 -12.20 10.26 16.43
N ASN A 144 -11.05 10.21 15.77
CA ASN A 144 -10.06 9.14 15.97
C ASN A 144 -9.61 9.08 17.45
N TRP A 145 -9.15 10.21 17.99
CA TRP A 145 -8.81 10.36 19.41
C TRP A 145 -9.90 9.86 20.37
N THR A 146 -11.16 10.16 20.09
CA THR A 146 -12.29 9.73 20.94
C THR A 146 -12.51 8.23 20.86
N VAL A 147 -12.48 7.65 19.66
CA VAL A 147 -12.66 6.20 19.45
C VAL A 147 -11.53 5.40 20.10
N VAL A 148 -10.27 5.79 19.88
CA VAL A 148 -9.09 5.12 20.45
C VAL A 148 -9.05 5.29 21.97
N LEU A 149 -9.35 6.47 22.52
CA LEU A 149 -9.37 6.68 23.98
C LEU A 149 -10.46 5.83 24.66
N ILE A 150 -11.66 5.75 24.09
CA ILE A 150 -12.75 4.92 24.64
C ILE A 150 -12.39 3.42 24.54
N GLY A 151 -11.78 2.97 23.44
CA GLY A 151 -11.26 1.61 23.31
C GLY A 151 -10.20 1.28 24.37
N ASN A 152 -9.18 2.14 24.49
CA ASN A 152 -8.11 2.02 25.48
C ASN A 152 -8.64 1.96 26.92
N PHE A 153 -9.55 2.86 27.30
CA PHE A 153 -10.15 2.87 28.63
C PHE A 153 -11.05 1.63 28.86
N THR A 154 -11.78 1.16 27.83
CA THR A 154 -12.58 -0.07 27.92
C THR A 154 -11.69 -1.29 28.18
N GLY A 155 -10.60 -1.44 27.40
CA GLY A 155 -9.63 -2.52 27.60
C GLY A 155 -8.94 -2.45 28.96
N GLY A 156 -8.54 -1.25 29.40
CA GLY A 156 -7.92 -1.02 30.71
C GLY A 156 -8.85 -1.33 31.88
N ALA A 157 -10.15 -1.00 31.78
CA ALA A 157 -11.16 -1.37 32.77
C ALA A 157 -11.36 -2.89 32.85
N LEU A 158 -11.45 -3.58 31.70
CA LEU A 158 -11.53 -5.05 31.66
C LEU A 158 -10.28 -5.71 32.28
N GLY A 159 -9.11 -5.11 32.06
CA GLY A 159 -7.86 -5.49 32.71
C GLY A 159 -7.87 -5.29 34.22
N ALA A 160 -8.31 -4.13 34.71
CA ALA A 160 -8.46 -3.86 36.14
C ALA A 160 -9.44 -4.84 36.81
N VAL A 161 -10.57 -5.16 36.17
CA VAL A 161 -11.51 -6.20 36.62
C VAL A 161 -10.82 -7.56 36.73
N ALA A 162 -9.99 -7.94 35.75
CA ALA A 162 -9.23 -9.19 35.79
C ALA A 162 -8.18 -9.22 36.91
N LEU A 163 -7.52 -8.09 37.21
CA LEU A 163 -6.55 -8.00 38.32
C LEU A 163 -7.20 -8.05 39.70
N VAL A 164 -8.36 -7.38 39.89
CA VAL A 164 -9.07 -7.34 41.18
C VAL A 164 -9.79 -8.66 41.48
N PHE A 165 -10.53 -9.21 40.50
CA PHE A 165 -11.42 -10.36 40.73
C PHE A 165 -10.90 -11.69 40.19
N GLY A 166 -9.91 -11.69 39.30
CA GLY A 166 -9.37 -12.90 38.67
C GLY A 166 -8.33 -13.66 39.51
N GLY A 167 -7.95 -13.15 40.68
CA GLY A 167 -6.95 -13.80 41.55
C GLY A 167 -5.52 -13.82 40.99
N VAL A 168 -5.21 -12.91 40.05
CA VAL A 168 -3.93 -12.88 39.33
C VAL A 168 -2.79 -12.29 40.18
N LEU A 169 -3.11 -11.43 41.15
CA LEU A 169 -2.16 -10.79 42.05
C LEU A 169 -2.03 -11.56 43.38
N SER A 170 -0.82 -11.64 43.93
CA SER A 170 -0.64 -12.02 45.35
C SER A 170 -1.17 -10.91 46.28
N PRO A 171 -1.45 -11.19 47.56
CA PRO A 171 -1.90 -10.17 48.52
C PRO A 171 -0.94 -8.96 48.60
N GLU A 172 0.36 -9.21 48.53
CA GLU A 172 1.41 -8.19 48.55
C GLU A 172 1.42 -7.37 47.26
N ALA A 173 1.20 -8.00 46.10
CA ALA A 173 1.10 -7.32 44.81
C ALA A 173 -0.21 -6.52 44.67
N ALA A 174 -1.31 -6.97 45.29
CA ALA A 174 -2.56 -6.22 45.38
C ALA A 174 -2.40 -4.97 46.28
N ALA A 175 -1.74 -5.09 47.43
CA ALA A 175 -1.39 -3.95 48.28
C ALA A 175 -0.44 -2.96 47.57
N ALA A 176 0.53 -3.45 46.79
CA ALA A 176 1.37 -2.64 45.93
C ALA A 176 0.58 -1.88 44.86
N ALA A 177 -0.38 -2.54 44.20
CA ALA A 177 -1.26 -1.95 43.19
C ALA A 177 -2.11 -0.80 43.77
N ALA A 178 -2.76 -1.02 44.92
CA ALA A 178 -3.51 0.01 45.62
C ALA A 178 -2.62 1.21 46.04
N SER A 179 -1.43 0.94 46.58
CA SER A 179 -0.46 1.97 46.99
C SER A 179 0.03 2.84 45.81
N ILE A 180 0.31 2.23 44.65
CA ILE A 180 0.70 2.95 43.43
C ILE A 180 -0.44 3.84 42.92
N ALA A 181 -1.67 3.31 42.85
CA ALA A 181 -2.83 4.05 42.39
C ALA A 181 -3.20 5.21 43.33
N GLN A 182 -3.19 4.99 44.66
CA GLN A 182 -3.43 6.04 45.66
C GLN A 182 -2.40 7.17 45.55
N LYS A 183 -1.11 6.85 45.36
CA LYS A 183 -0.05 7.83 45.10
C LYS A 183 -0.28 8.66 43.82
N GLY A 184 -1.06 8.14 42.87
CA GLY A 184 -1.61 8.90 41.75
C GLY A 184 -2.57 10.00 42.20
N ILE A 185 -3.57 9.64 43.01
CA ILE A 185 -4.56 10.56 43.60
C ILE A 185 -3.89 11.61 44.50
N ASP A 186 -2.93 11.20 45.33
CA ASP A 186 -2.22 12.08 46.27
C ASP A 186 -1.30 13.10 45.57
N THR A 187 -1.01 12.94 44.28
CA THR A 187 -0.14 13.85 43.53
C THR A 187 -0.92 15.07 43.05
N PRO A 188 -0.51 16.32 43.38
CA PRO A 188 -1.25 17.52 42.99
C PRO A 188 -1.49 17.65 41.48
N TRP A 189 -2.68 18.12 41.10
CA TRP A 189 -3.18 18.23 39.72
C TRP A 189 -2.16 18.79 38.71
N TRP A 190 -1.49 19.92 39.05
CA TRP A 190 -0.47 20.52 38.19
C TRP A 190 0.86 19.73 38.12
N SER A 191 1.17 18.94 39.15
CA SER A 191 2.30 18.00 39.14
C SER A 191 1.98 16.79 38.25
N LEU A 192 0.77 16.24 38.34
CA LEU A 192 0.27 15.21 37.42
C LEU A 192 0.35 15.68 35.96
N PHE A 193 -0.22 16.84 35.66
CA PHE A 193 -0.18 17.46 34.34
C PHE A 193 1.26 17.64 33.81
N SER A 194 2.15 18.23 34.62
CA SER A 194 3.54 18.50 34.21
C SER A 194 4.33 17.21 33.96
N LYS A 195 4.20 16.21 34.84
CA LYS A 195 4.81 14.88 34.67
C LYS A 195 4.29 14.17 33.43
N ALA A 196 2.99 14.26 33.19
CA ALA A 196 2.35 13.67 32.02
C ALA A 196 2.75 14.38 30.71
N ALA A 197 3.02 15.69 30.73
CA ALA A 197 3.60 16.39 29.57
C ALA A 197 4.99 15.85 29.19
N PHE A 198 5.86 15.56 30.18
CA PHE A 198 7.12 14.88 29.90
C PHE A 198 6.93 13.43 29.41
N ALA A 199 5.96 12.68 29.95
CA ALA A 199 5.62 11.36 29.42
C ALA A 199 5.09 11.41 27.98
N GLY A 200 4.22 12.37 27.64
CA GLY A 200 3.69 12.55 26.28
C GLY A 200 4.78 12.88 25.27
N LEU A 201 5.73 13.74 25.65
CA LEU A 201 6.93 14.02 24.86
C LEU A 201 7.79 12.76 24.67
N ILE A 202 7.96 11.92 25.70
CA ILE A 202 8.68 10.64 25.57
C ILE A 202 7.95 9.70 24.60
N VAL A 203 6.63 9.52 24.74
CA VAL A 203 5.86 8.61 23.87
C VAL A 203 5.89 9.08 22.41
N ALA A 204 5.56 10.33 22.12
CA ALA A 204 5.67 10.86 20.75
C ALA A 204 7.11 10.77 20.20
N GLY A 205 8.12 10.92 21.06
CA GLY A 205 9.52 10.69 20.71
C GLY A 205 9.83 9.24 20.31
N VAL A 206 9.22 8.25 20.97
CA VAL A 206 9.32 6.83 20.59
C VAL A 206 8.73 6.60 19.21
N VAL A 207 7.50 7.08 18.96
CA VAL A 207 6.80 6.89 17.67
C VAL A 207 7.65 7.42 16.51
N TRP A 208 8.22 8.63 16.64
CA TRP A 208 9.12 9.18 15.62
C TRP A 208 10.36 8.31 15.37
N VAL A 209 10.94 7.71 16.42
CA VAL A 209 12.13 6.84 16.32
C VAL A 209 11.76 5.43 15.80
N GLU A 210 10.53 4.96 16.02
CA GLU A 210 9.97 3.72 15.49
C GLU A 210 10.00 3.73 13.95
N TYR A 211 9.34 4.73 13.34
CA TYR A 211 9.31 4.89 11.88
C TYR A 211 10.71 5.09 11.27
N ALA A 212 11.65 5.65 12.05
CA ALA A 212 13.06 5.80 11.71
C ALA A 212 13.90 4.51 11.88
N ALA A 213 13.41 3.51 12.61
CA ALA A 213 14.12 2.27 12.90
C ALA A 213 13.82 1.17 11.87
N ARG A 214 14.89 0.52 11.39
CA ARG A 214 14.85 -0.52 10.33
C ARG A 214 14.71 -1.95 10.85
N GLU A 215 15.07 -2.19 12.11
CA GLU A 215 15.16 -3.53 12.68
C GLU A 215 14.26 -3.68 13.91
N THR A 216 13.59 -4.83 14.04
CA THR A 216 12.72 -5.14 15.18
C THR A 216 13.47 -5.12 16.52
N ILE A 217 14.74 -5.52 16.55
CA ILE A 217 15.58 -5.45 17.76
C ILE A 217 15.83 -3.98 18.15
N SER A 218 16.16 -3.13 17.18
CA SER A 218 16.36 -1.69 17.42
C SER A 218 15.08 -1.02 17.92
N ARG A 219 13.91 -1.36 17.35
CA ARG A 219 12.58 -0.91 17.80
C ARG A 219 12.33 -1.34 19.25
N LEU A 220 12.48 -2.63 19.55
CA LEU A 220 12.26 -3.20 20.90
C LEU A 220 13.16 -2.52 21.95
N VAL A 221 14.44 -2.28 21.65
CA VAL A 221 15.37 -1.61 22.58
C VAL A 221 14.99 -0.14 22.81
N VAL A 222 14.57 0.60 21.78
CA VAL A 222 14.10 2.00 21.93
C VAL A 222 12.84 2.06 22.77
N VAL A 223 11.83 1.23 22.45
CA VAL A 223 10.58 1.11 23.21
C VAL A 223 10.89 0.74 24.67
N TYR A 224 11.72 -0.27 24.90
CA TYR A 224 12.11 -0.71 26.24
C TYR A 224 12.71 0.44 27.07
N LEU A 225 13.74 1.11 26.55
CA LEU A 225 14.46 2.16 27.29
C LEU A 225 13.59 3.40 27.55
N ALA A 226 12.75 3.79 26.59
CA ALA A 226 11.89 4.96 26.73
C ALA A 226 10.72 4.72 27.70
N PHE A 227 10.04 3.57 27.60
CA PHE A 227 8.96 3.24 28.54
C PHE A 227 9.49 2.86 29.93
N LEU A 228 10.76 2.46 30.07
CA LEU A 228 11.42 2.30 31.39
C LEU A 228 11.67 3.66 32.08
N ALA A 229 11.83 4.74 31.31
CA ALA A 229 11.99 6.08 31.87
C ALA A 229 10.70 6.62 32.54
N ILE A 230 9.52 6.09 32.20
CA ILE A 230 8.23 6.50 32.77
C ILE A 230 8.15 6.20 34.28
N PRO A 231 8.27 4.95 34.77
CA PRO A 231 8.23 4.64 36.20
C PRO A 231 9.46 5.18 36.94
N LEU A 232 10.66 5.12 36.33
CA LEU A 232 11.90 5.63 36.95
C LEU A 232 11.88 7.16 37.14
N GLY A 233 11.29 7.90 36.21
CA GLY A 233 11.05 9.34 36.34
C GLY A 233 9.84 9.69 37.21
N GLY A 234 9.07 8.69 37.66
CA GLY A 234 7.80 8.90 38.38
C GLY A 234 6.78 9.68 37.57
N LEU A 235 6.74 9.45 36.25
CA LEU A 235 5.86 10.10 35.27
C LEU A 235 4.55 9.31 35.10
N TYR A 236 3.53 9.92 34.49
CA TYR A 236 2.19 9.34 34.36
C TYR A 236 1.74 9.23 32.91
N HIS A 237 1.01 8.16 32.61
CA HIS A 237 0.53 7.80 31.27
C HIS A 237 -0.96 7.50 31.31
N SER A 238 -1.78 8.22 30.53
CA SER A 238 -3.24 8.32 30.70
C SER A 238 -3.95 6.97 30.75
N VAL A 239 -3.60 6.05 29.86
CA VAL A 239 -4.19 4.70 29.82
C VAL A 239 -3.76 3.83 31.01
N VAL A 240 -2.52 4.00 31.51
CA VAL A 240 -2.04 3.30 32.71
C VAL A 240 -2.74 3.86 33.94
N SER A 241 -2.76 5.19 34.07
CA SER A 241 -3.39 5.89 35.19
C SER A 241 -4.92 5.72 35.22
N PHE A 242 -5.57 5.50 34.08
CA PHE A 242 -6.96 5.06 34.05
C PHE A 242 -7.15 3.63 34.59
N THR A 243 -6.27 2.69 34.23
CA THR A 243 -6.28 1.32 34.78
C THR A 243 -5.97 1.30 36.28
N GLU A 244 -4.98 2.08 36.74
CA GLU A 244 -4.66 2.30 38.16
C GLU A 244 -5.86 2.87 38.93
N MET A 245 -6.48 3.94 38.39
CA MET A 245 -7.68 4.56 38.97
C MET A 245 -8.85 3.58 39.04
N THR A 246 -9.10 2.82 37.97
CA THR A 246 -10.19 1.84 37.92
C THR A 246 -9.94 0.68 38.89
N TYR A 247 -8.69 0.24 39.06
CA TYR A 247 -8.33 -0.74 40.09
C TYR A 247 -8.71 -0.24 41.49
N LEU A 248 -8.39 1.01 41.83
CA LEU A 248 -8.69 1.60 43.15
C LEU A 248 -10.20 1.81 43.37
N VAL A 249 -10.94 2.21 42.33
CA VAL A 249 -12.42 2.28 42.35
C VAL A 249 -13.05 0.91 42.58
N LEU A 250 -12.53 -0.14 41.94
CA LEU A 250 -13.02 -1.52 42.10
C LEU A 250 -12.63 -2.15 43.45
N HIS A 251 -11.56 -1.67 44.09
CA HIS A 251 -11.20 -2.06 45.45
C HIS A 251 -12.13 -1.41 46.51
N GLY A 252 -12.68 -0.24 46.19
CA GLY A 252 -13.68 0.48 46.99
C GLY A 252 -13.18 1.78 47.63
N ASP A 253 -11.91 2.11 47.46
CA ASP A 253 -11.25 3.24 48.15
C ASP A 253 -11.46 4.60 47.44
N LEU A 254 -11.99 4.61 46.21
CA LEU A 254 -12.10 5.81 45.38
C LEU A 254 -13.45 5.93 44.66
N ALA A 255 -14.00 7.14 44.61
CA ALA A 255 -15.14 7.47 43.76
C ALA A 255 -14.69 7.72 42.31
N PHE A 256 -15.28 7.00 41.35
CA PHE A 256 -14.90 7.05 39.92
C PHE A 256 -14.81 8.47 39.34
N THR A 257 -15.75 9.36 39.68
CA THR A 257 -15.77 10.74 39.20
C THR A 257 -14.60 11.58 39.74
N VAL A 258 -14.18 11.33 40.99
CA VAL A 258 -13.01 11.98 41.60
C VAL A 258 -11.74 11.50 40.91
N GLY A 259 -11.57 10.18 40.78
CA GLY A 259 -10.43 9.60 40.06
C GLY A 259 -10.31 10.07 38.61
N LEU A 260 -11.44 10.17 37.90
CA LEU A 260 -11.45 10.64 36.52
C LEU A 260 -11.06 12.13 36.39
N LEU A 261 -11.52 13.00 37.28
CA LEU A 261 -11.31 14.46 37.19
C LEU A 261 -10.01 14.95 37.84
N GLU A 262 -9.61 14.34 38.95
CA GLU A 262 -8.46 14.79 39.74
C GLU A 262 -7.17 14.06 39.37
N PHE A 263 -7.25 12.81 38.89
CA PHE A 263 -6.08 12.01 38.49
C PHE A 263 -5.98 11.75 36.98
N VAL A 264 -7.00 11.17 36.33
CA VAL A 264 -6.90 10.81 34.91
C VAL A 264 -6.90 12.03 33.99
N LEU A 265 -7.77 13.01 34.22
CA LEU A 265 -7.90 14.21 33.38
C LEU A 265 -6.60 15.05 33.27
N PRO A 266 -5.88 15.42 34.35
CA PRO A 266 -4.62 16.15 34.21
C PRO A 266 -3.54 15.31 33.51
N VAL A 267 -3.53 13.99 33.72
CA VAL A 267 -2.58 13.09 33.03
C VAL A 267 -2.90 13.02 31.53
N LEU A 268 -4.17 12.91 31.16
CA LEU A 268 -4.62 12.93 29.77
C LEU A 268 -4.21 14.24 29.08
N LEU A 269 -4.64 15.39 29.63
CA LEU A 269 -4.30 16.71 29.09
C LEU A 269 -2.79 16.94 29.00
N GLY A 270 -2.04 16.48 30.00
CA GLY A 270 -0.58 16.53 30.00
C GLY A 270 0.01 15.71 28.86
N ASN A 271 -0.35 14.42 28.72
CA ASN A 271 0.17 13.58 27.64
C ASN A 271 -0.16 14.16 26.25
N THR A 272 -1.41 14.60 26.02
CA THR A 272 -1.84 15.19 24.75
C THR A 272 -1.02 16.42 24.39
N ILE A 273 -0.87 17.36 25.33
CA ILE A 273 -0.08 18.59 25.09
C ILE A 273 1.41 18.27 24.93
N GLY A 274 1.96 17.35 25.72
CA GLY A 274 3.36 16.90 25.61
C GLY A 274 3.69 16.32 24.24
N GLY A 275 2.82 15.46 23.70
CA GLY A 275 2.94 14.90 22.36
C GLY A 275 2.82 15.98 21.29
N VAL A 276 1.70 16.71 21.27
CA VAL A 276 1.44 17.78 20.27
C VAL A 276 2.55 18.84 20.25
N VAL A 277 3.11 19.22 21.41
CA VAL A 277 4.23 20.17 21.46
C VAL A 277 5.49 19.59 20.81
N LEU A 278 5.83 18.31 21.08
CA LEU A 278 6.98 17.70 20.40
C LEU A 278 6.77 17.63 18.89
N VAL A 279 5.58 17.23 18.43
CA VAL A 279 5.23 17.19 17.00
C VAL A 279 5.36 18.56 16.36
N THR A 280 4.82 19.59 17.02
CA THR A 280 4.87 20.98 16.53
C THR A 280 6.32 21.46 16.42
N VAL A 281 7.17 21.18 17.41
CA VAL A 281 8.60 21.53 17.39
C VAL A 281 9.36 20.73 16.33
N VAL A 282 9.13 19.42 16.24
CA VAL A 282 9.78 18.54 15.26
C VAL A 282 9.41 18.96 13.83
N ASN A 283 8.13 19.20 13.56
CA ASN A 283 7.67 19.66 12.25
C ASN A 283 8.25 21.05 11.95
N TYR A 284 8.08 22.04 12.83
CA TYR A 284 8.55 23.41 12.61
C TYR A 284 10.06 23.51 12.33
N PHE A 285 10.90 22.72 13.02
CA PHE A 285 12.36 22.76 12.82
C PHE A 285 12.90 21.82 11.74
N GLN A 286 12.20 20.73 11.39
CA GLN A 286 12.65 19.83 10.31
C GLN A 286 12.02 20.18 8.95
N THR A 287 10.84 20.79 8.94
CA THR A 287 10.13 21.24 7.73
C THR A 287 10.51 22.68 7.39
N THR A 288 11.81 22.91 7.15
CA THR A 288 12.24 24.11 6.42
C THR A 288 11.59 24.08 5.02
N GLU A 289 10.98 25.20 4.62
CA GLU A 289 9.96 25.32 3.56
C GLU A 289 10.27 24.59 2.23
N ARG A 290 11.56 24.48 1.89
CA ARG A 290 12.14 23.74 0.76
C ARG A 290 11.82 22.24 0.67
N ARG A 291 11.12 21.65 1.63
CA ARG A 291 10.78 20.21 1.68
C ARG A 291 9.36 19.89 1.25
N LEU A 292 8.42 20.82 1.49
CA LEU A 292 7.04 20.69 1.00
C LEU A 292 6.97 20.84 -0.53
N GLU A 293 7.91 21.54 -1.17
CA GLU A 293 8.00 21.60 -2.64
C GLU A 293 8.12 20.22 -3.28
N SER A 294 8.88 19.28 -2.69
CA SER A 294 9.05 17.92 -3.21
C SER A 294 7.76 17.09 -3.23
N ALA A 295 6.76 17.44 -2.41
CA ALA A 295 5.44 16.81 -2.37
C ALA A 295 4.35 17.62 -3.09
N ARG A 296 4.69 18.80 -3.64
CA ARG A 296 3.77 19.69 -4.38
C ARG A 296 3.84 19.53 -5.89
N PHE A 297 4.75 18.71 -6.41
CA PHE A 297 4.86 18.42 -7.84
C PHE A 297 4.01 17.22 -8.25
N ASP A 298 2.69 17.32 -8.01
CA ASP A 298 1.62 16.77 -8.86
C ASP A 298 0.25 17.33 -8.41
N GLY A 299 -0.46 18.03 -9.31
CA GLY A 299 -1.91 18.24 -9.22
C GLY A 299 -2.52 18.96 -8.00
N ALA A 300 -2.45 20.31 -8.02
CA ALA A 300 -3.30 21.27 -7.29
C ALA A 300 -3.10 21.48 -5.77
N GLU A 301 -3.65 22.61 -5.28
CA GLU A 301 -3.56 23.09 -3.89
C GLU A 301 -4.45 22.28 -2.93
N ARG A 302 -3.93 21.16 -2.42
CA ARG A 302 -4.69 20.21 -1.59
C ARG A 302 -4.64 20.44 -0.06
N GLN A 303 -4.33 21.64 0.43
CA GLN A 303 -4.58 21.97 1.84
C GLN A 303 -6.05 22.30 2.05
N LEU A 304 -6.72 21.61 2.99
CA LEU A 304 -8.10 21.91 3.39
C LEU A 304 -8.26 23.40 3.69
N SER A 305 -9.29 24.06 3.15
CA SER A 305 -9.58 25.46 3.47
C SER A 305 -9.72 25.65 4.99
N ILE A 306 -9.53 26.86 5.51
CA ILE A 306 -9.64 27.11 6.96
C ILE A 306 -11.01 26.64 7.50
N SER A 307 -12.07 26.77 6.69
CA SER A 307 -13.40 26.21 6.91
C SER A 307 -13.44 24.67 6.96
N GLU A 308 -12.84 23.97 5.99
CA GLU A 308 -12.82 22.49 5.97
C GLU A 308 -11.88 21.89 7.02
N TRP A 309 -10.84 22.63 7.41
CA TRP A 309 -9.92 22.25 8.47
C TRP A 309 -10.58 22.31 9.86
N LEU A 310 -11.33 23.38 10.14
CA LEU A 310 -12.07 23.57 11.40
C LEU A 310 -13.38 22.78 11.47
N TYR A 311 -14.11 22.67 10.35
CA TYR A 311 -15.51 22.22 10.31
C TYR A 311 -15.80 21.17 9.22
N GLY A 312 -14.77 20.57 8.61
CA GLY A 312 -14.93 19.49 7.63
C GLY A 312 -15.50 18.21 8.23
N GLY A 313 -15.74 17.22 7.37
CA GLY A 313 -16.34 15.94 7.75
C GLY A 313 -15.57 15.16 8.83
N LEU A 314 -16.30 14.26 9.50
CA LEU A 314 -15.75 13.28 10.45
C LEU A 314 -14.94 12.17 9.78
N VAL A 315 -15.10 12.01 8.46
CA VAL A 315 -14.25 11.20 7.59
C VAL A 315 -13.27 12.15 6.91
N GLY A 316 -11.97 11.85 6.97
CA GLY A 316 -10.95 12.63 6.26
C GLY A 316 -11.06 12.43 4.75
N ARG A 317 -10.72 13.44 3.95
CA ARG A 317 -10.36 13.17 2.55
C ARG A 317 -8.97 12.53 2.57
N SER A 318 -8.87 11.26 2.19
CA SER A 318 -7.58 10.57 2.09
C SER A 318 -6.62 11.40 1.23
N TYR A 319 -5.42 11.63 1.75
CA TYR A 319 -4.37 12.40 1.10
C TYR A 319 -3.24 11.52 0.57
N VAL A 320 -3.04 10.33 1.15
CA VAL A 320 -2.11 9.32 0.66
C VAL A 320 -2.90 8.26 -0.09
N PRO A 321 -2.62 8.00 -1.38
CA PRO A 321 -3.41 7.05 -2.15
C PRO A 321 -3.16 5.60 -1.71
N LEU A 322 -3.97 5.14 -0.77
CA LEU A 322 -4.29 3.74 -0.51
C LEU A 322 -5.68 3.49 -1.14
N ILE A 323 -5.85 2.49 -1.99
CA ILE A 323 -6.16 1.11 -1.57
C ILE A 323 -7.29 1.12 -0.54
N ASP A 324 -8.50 1.40 -1.03
CA ASP A 324 -9.73 1.20 -0.26
C ASP A 324 -10.23 -0.22 -0.50
N THR A 325 -9.76 -1.15 0.34
CA THR A 325 -10.26 -2.54 0.41
C THR A 325 -11.32 -2.67 1.50
N ALA A 326 -12.21 -1.68 1.66
CA ALA A 326 -13.18 -1.65 2.75
C ALA A 326 -14.64 -1.32 2.36
N GLU A 327 -14.94 -0.84 1.15
CA GLU A 327 -16.32 -0.85 0.65
C GLU A 327 -16.39 -0.93 -0.90
N ALA A 328 -16.41 -2.16 -1.43
CA ALA A 328 -16.74 -2.47 -2.83
C ALA A 328 -18.23 -2.19 -3.12
N THR A 329 -18.58 -0.91 -3.11
CA THR A 329 -19.83 -0.38 -3.64
C THR A 329 -19.72 -0.47 -5.15
N ALA A 330 -20.64 -1.19 -5.81
CA ALA A 330 -20.67 -1.33 -7.26
C ALA A 330 -20.61 0.05 -7.93
N PRO A 331 -19.95 0.19 -9.10
CA PRO A 331 -19.80 1.48 -9.77
C PRO A 331 -21.18 2.13 -9.99
N ASP A 332 -21.37 3.34 -9.45
CA ASP A 332 -22.53 4.18 -9.77
C ASP A 332 -22.53 4.39 -11.29
N SER A 333 -23.54 3.83 -11.98
CA SER A 333 -23.65 3.74 -13.44
C SER A 333 -24.03 5.07 -14.12
N ASP A 334 -23.53 6.18 -13.59
CA ASP A 334 -23.90 7.57 -13.89
C ASP A 334 -22.66 8.38 -14.33
N GLY A 335 -21.61 7.69 -14.78
CA GLY A 335 -20.34 8.26 -15.21
C GLY A 335 -19.72 7.54 -16.42
N PRO A 336 -18.74 8.19 -17.07
CA PRO A 336 -18.06 7.69 -18.27
C PRO A 336 -17.31 6.37 -18.04
N TYR A 337 -17.36 5.46 -19.01
CA TYR A 337 -16.67 4.16 -18.98
C TYR A 337 -15.16 4.32 -19.11
N ARG A 338 -14.38 3.80 -18.15
CA ARG A 338 -12.96 4.14 -17.97
C ARG A 338 -12.03 2.94 -18.17
N VAL A 339 -11.21 3.03 -19.23
CA VAL A 339 -10.14 2.04 -19.51
C VAL A 339 -8.79 2.63 -19.11
N VAL A 340 -8.18 2.12 -18.03
CA VAL A 340 -6.82 2.49 -17.61
C VAL A 340 -5.80 1.62 -18.33
N VAL A 341 -4.77 2.25 -18.91
CA VAL A 341 -3.75 1.56 -19.74
C VAL A 341 -2.34 1.85 -19.20
N PRO A 342 -1.79 1.00 -18.32
CA PRO A 342 -0.42 1.14 -17.81
C PRO A 342 0.62 0.83 -18.90
N ILE A 343 1.48 1.80 -19.19
CA ILE A 343 2.54 1.71 -20.21
C ILE A 343 3.92 2.05 -19.61
N SER A 344 4.92 1.24 -19.93
CA SER A 344 6.33 1.40 -19.54
C SER A 344 7.14 2.26 -20.51
N ASN A 345 6.71 2.33 -21.77
CA ASN A 345 7.37 2.99 -22.88
C ASN A 345 6.35 3.36 -23.98
N PRO A 346 5.84 4.61 -24.00
CA PRO A 346 4.85 5.09 -24.96
C PRO A 346 5.18 4.88 -26.46
N ARG A 347 6.45 4.62 -26.79
CA ARG A 347 6.91 4.40 -28.17
C ARG A 347 6.80 2.96 -28.70
N THR A 348 6.57 2.00 -27.82
CA THR A 348 6.52 0.56 -28.19
C THR A 348 5.23 -0.12 -27.79
N GLU A 349 4.40 0.55 -26.97
CA GLU A 349 3.14 0.03 -26.46
C GLU A 349 1.94 0.79 -27.09
N THR A 350 2.12 1.43 -28.25
CA THR A 350 1.03 2.12 -28.99
C THR A 350 -0.08 1.15 -29.34
N GLN A 351 0.25 -0.07 -29.81
CA GLN A 351 -0.70 -1.17 -30.07
C GLN A 351 -1.57 -1.51 -28.84
N LEU A 352 -1.05 -1.35 -27.61
CA LEU A 352 -1.84 -1.59 -26.39
C LEU A 352 -2.92 -0.51 -26.20
N VAL A 353 -2.62 0.75 -26.56
CA VAL A 353 -3.60 1.84 -26.49
C VAL A 353 -4.54 1.84 -27.70
N GLU A 354 -4.07 1.48 -28.89
CA GLU A 354 -4.93 1.22 -30.07
C GLU A 354 -5.97 0.13 -29.74
N PHE A 355 -5.56 -0.95 -29.07
CA PHE A 355 -6.46 -1.99 -28.57
C PHE A 355 -7.42 -1.45 -27.48
N ALA A 356 -6.93 -0.63 -26.54
CA ALA A 356 -7.77 0.03 -25.53
C ALA A 356 -8.86 0.92 -26.16
N CYS A 357 -8.48 1.75 -27.14
CA CYS A 357 -9.38 2.63 -27.87
C CYS A 357 -10.37 1.84 -28.74
N THR A 358 -9.94 0.70 -29.31
CA THR A 358 -10.83 -0.21 -30.05
C THR A 358 -11.94 -0.74 -29.12
N LEU A 359 -11.58 -1.22 -27.92
CA LEU A 359 -12.56 -1.70 -26.92
C LEU A 359 -13.45 -0.58 -26.37
N ALA A 360 -12.88 0.60 -26.14
CA ALA A 360 -13.60 1.78 -25.64
C ALA A 360 -14.58 2.36 -26.68
N SER A 361 -14.30 2.27 -27.98
CA SER A 361 -15.14 2.82 -29.06
C SER A 361 -16.57 2.26 -29.11
N GLN A 362 -16.83 1.13 -28.45
CA GLN A 362 -18.14 0.47 -28.38
C GLN A 362 -18.88 0.75 -27.07
N LYS A 363 -18.47 1.77 -26.31
CA LYS A 363 -19.04 2.15 -25.01
C LYS A 363 -19.43 3.63 -25.03
N ASP A 364 -20.60 3.96 -24.50
CA ASP A 364 -21.05 5.36 -24.36
C ASP A 364 -20.15 6.13 -23.39
N ASP A 365 -19.85 7.40 -23.72
CA ASP A 365 -19.04 8.34 -22.91
C ASP A 365 -17.67 7.74 -22.48
N ALA A 366 -17.00 7.00 -23.36
CA ALA A 366 -15.79 6.27 -23.00
C ALA A 366 -14.53 7.15 -22.90
N VAL A 367 -13.76 6.94 -21.82
CA VAL A 367 -12.49 7.62 -21.52
C VAL A 367 -11.36 6.59 -21.43
N VAL A 368 -10.35 6.72 -22.31
CA VAL A 368 -9.11 5.96 -22.18
C VAL A 368 -8.10 6.78 -21.38
N HIS A 369 -7.49 6.14 -20.37
CA HIS A 369 -6.56 6.73 -19.42
C HIS A 369 -5.17 6.07 -19.47
N PRO A 370 -4.30 6.45 -20.43
CA PRO A 370 -2.95 5.91 -20.50
C PRO A 370 -2.04 6.48 -19.40
N VAL A 371 -1.32 5.59 -18.72
CA VAL A 371 -0.43 5.93 -17.60
C VAL A 371 1.00 5.56 -17.94
N HIS A 372 1.86 6.55 -18.17
CA HIS A 372 3.29 6.30 -18.38
C HIS A 372 4.00 6.13 -17.03
N ILE A 373 4.32 4.89 -16.67
CA ILE A 373 4.93 4.54 -15.38
C ILE A 373 6.46 4.54 -15.48
N VAL A 374 7.08 5.68 -15.16
CA VAL A 374 8.53 5.84 -15.19
C VAL A 374 9.16 5.28 -13.91
N GLN A 375 9.69 4.06 -14.01
CA GLN A 375 10.43 3.44 -12.90
C GLN A 375 11.75 4.15 -12.56
N VAL A 376 11.91 4.52 -11.29
CA VAL A 376 13.11 5.15 -10.74
C VAL A 376 13.94 4.19 -9.88
N PRO A 377 15.21 3.88 -10.23
CA PRO A 377 16.02 2.91 -9.48
C PRO A 377 16.41 3.35 -8.06
N ASP A 378 16.16 2.48 -7.07
CA ASP A 378 16.34 2.66 -5.60
C ASP A 378 17.72 3.13 -5.10
N ARG A 379 18.72 3.30 -5.98
CA ARG A 379 20.13 3.53 -5.60
C ARG A 379 20.69 4.87 -6.08
N THR A 380 19.90 5.68 -6.78
CA THR A 380 20.40 6.91 -7.44
C THR A 380 20.05 8.17 -6.66
N ARG A 381 20.96 8.59 -5.75
CA ARG A 381 20.88 9.92 -5.11
C ARG A 381 20.83 11.02 -6.19
N GLY A 382 19.83 11.91 -6.14
CA GLY A 382 19.83 13.14 -6.93
C GLY A 382 18.60 13.44 -7.79
N TYR A 383 17.53 12.63 -7.72
CA TYR A 383 16.23 12.99 -8.30
C TYR A 383 15.62 14.19 -7.58
N GLY A 384 15.96 15.41 -8.04
CA GLY A 384 15.31 16.65 -7.64
C GLY A 384 14.12 16.99 -8.54
N ALA A 385 13.27 17.91 -8.10
CA ALA A 385 12.08 18.34 -8.85
C ALA A 385 12.37 18.77 -10.30
N ALA A 386 13.54 19.37 -10.58
CA ALA A 386 13.96 19.73 -11.93
C ALA A 386 14.39 18.53 -12.81
N GLN A 387 14.55 17.33 -12.25
CA GLN A 387 14.73 16.08 -13.01
C GLN A 387 13.40 15.35 -13.17
N SER A 388 12.57 15.26 -12.13
CA SER A 388 11.21 14.73 -12.25
C SER A 388 10.38 15.53 -13.25
N ARG A 389 10.46 16.87 -13.23
CA ARG A 389 9.78 17.71 -14.22
C ARG A 389 10.29 17.47 -15.63
N ARG A 390 11.61 17.44 -15.87
CA ARG A 390 12.17 17.07 -17.19
C ARG A 390 11.80 15.66 -17.67
N ILE A 391 11.38 14.78 -16.76
CA ILE A 391 10.84 13.46 -17.07
C ILE A 391 9.36 13.56 -17.42
N ILE A 392 8.55 14.32 -16.67
CA ILE A 392 7.15 14.61 -17.00
C ILE A 392 7.07 15.38 -18.33
N ASP A 393 7.77 16.52 -18.47
CA ASP A 393 7.90 17.30 -19.72
C ASP A 393 8.23 16.38 -20.90
N LYS A 394 9.17 15.42 -20.70
CA LYS A 394 9.59 14.51 -21.76
C LYS A 394 8.66 13.32 -21.98
N SER A 395 7.93 12.90 -20.96
CA SER A 395 6.84 11.93 -21.08
C SER A 395 5.67 12.53 -21.82
N ASP A 396 5.29 13.77 -21.54
CA ASP A 396 4.18 14.47 -22.20
C ASP A 396 4.49 14.69 -23.70
N GLU A 397 5.75 14.96 -24.06
CA GLU A 397 6.28 14.91 -25.44
C GLU A 397 6.24 13.53 -26.12
N LEU A 398 6.02 12.44 -25.38
CA LEU A 398 5.84 11.08 -25.90
C LEU A 398 4.36 10.66 -25.87
N MET A 399 3.60 11.15 -24.89
CA MET A 399 2.17 10.92 -24.73
C MET A 399 1.32 11.65 -25.77
N SER A 400 1.87 12.66 -26.48
CA SER A 400 1.15 13.34 -27.56
C SER A 400 0.77 12.39 -28.71
N GLU A 401 1.68 11.49 -29.10
CA GLU A 401 1.43 10.48 -30.14
C GLU A 401 0.28 9.54 -29.74
N ILE A 402 0.18 9.20 -28.45
CA ILE A 402 -0.91 8.39 -27.89
C ILE A 402 -2.23 9.18 -27.77
N ARG A 403 -2.18 10.50 -27.55
CA ARG A 403 -3.36 11.38 -27.61
C ARG A 403 -3.92 11.44 -29.03
N ASP A 404 -3.05 11.54 -30.03
CA ASP A 404 -3.44 11.56 -31.43
C ASP A 404 -4.04 10.21 -31.87
N ILE A 405 -3.58 9.08 -31.31
CA ILE A 405 -4.22 7.77 -31.45
C ILE A 405 -5.65 7.78 -30.87
N ALA A 406 -5.85 8.19 -29.62
CA ALA A 406 -7.18 8.16 -29.01
C ALA A 406 -8.21 9.04 -29.77
N ALA A 407 -7.76 10.21 -30.24
CA ALA A 407 -8.57 11.10 -31.07
C ALA A 407 -8.94 10.51 -32.45
N ALA A 408 -8.21 9.52 -32.95
CA ALA A 408 -8.55 8.82 -34.20
C ALA A 408 -9.68 7.79 -34.05
N TYR A 409 -9.99 7.38 -32.81
CA TYR A 409 -11.08 6.45 -32.47
C TYR A 409 -12.34 7.16 -31.92
N ASP A 410 -12.35 8.49 -31.86
CA ASP A 410 -13.39 9.32 -31.23
C ASP A 410 -13.61 9.00 -29.72
N VAL A 411 -12.54 8.59 -29.03
CA VAL A 411 -12.53 8.23 -27.60
C VAL A 411 -11.84 9.31 -26.78
N ASP A 412 -12.41 9.67 -25.63
CA ASP A 412 -11.92 10.79 -24.82
C ASP A 412 -10.61 10.41 -24.08
N TYR A 413 -9.69 11.38 -23.96
CA TYR A 413 -8.30 11.13 -23.52
C TYR A 413 -7.94 11.88 -22.25
N ASP A 414 -7.53 11.13 -21.22
CA ASP A 414 -6.95 11.64 -19.97
C ASP A 414 -5.58 10.97 -19.78
N GLY A 415 -4.49 11.60 -20.20
CA GLY A 415 -3.14 11.03 -20.08
C GLY A 415 -2.43 11.43 -18.80
N SER A 416 -1.71 10.51 -18.15
CA SER A 416 -0.88 10.83 -16.97
C SER A 416 0.52 10.20 -17.00
N THR A 417 1.48 10.87 -16.38
CA THR A 417 2.84 10.38 -16.16
C THR A 417 3.05 10.14 -14.66
N VAL A 418 3.55 8.97 -14.26
CA VAL A 418 3.73 8.59 -12.85
C VAL A 418 5.15 8.09 -12.61
N VAL A 419 5.90 8.78 -11.75
CA VAL A 419 7.30 8.45 -11.43
C VAL A 419 7.35 7.66 -10.11
N SER A 420 7.48 6.33 -10.19
CA SER A 420 7.32 5.44 -9.03
C SER A 420 8.50 4.49 -8.79
N HIS A 421 8.76 4.21 -7.51
CA HIS A 421 9.64 3.12 -7.04
C HIS A 421 8.90 1.78 -6.94
N ARG A 422 7.56 1.77 -6.99
CA ARG A 422 6.70 0.59 -6.88
C ARG A 422 5.65 0.60 -8.00
N SER A 423 6.10 0.29 -9.22
CA SER A 423 5.29 0.46 -10.43
C SER A 423 4.05 -0.43 -10.51
N PHE A 424 4.04 -1.60 -9.88
CA PHE A 424 2.93 -2.56 -9.98
C PHE A 424 1.80 -2.24 -8.99
N GLU A 425 2.13 -1.92 -7.74
CA GLU A 425 1.16 -1.46 -6.72
C GLU A 425 0.42 -0.20 -7.19
N GLU A 426 1.14 0.72 -7.85
CA GLU A 426 0.55 1.98 -8.32
C GLU A 426 -0.46 1.80 -9.47
N ILE A 427 -0.47 0.67 -10.19
CA ILE A 427 -1.51 0.35 -11.19
C ILE A 427 -2.87 0.18 -10.50
N PHE A 428 -2.91 -0.62 -9.43
CA PHE A 428 -4.11 -0.84 -8.62
C PHE A 428 -4.54 0.48 -7.95
N ASN A 429 -3.58 1.24 -7.40
CA ASN A 429 -3.85 2.56 -6.83
C ASN A 429 -4.50 3.54 -7.82
N ILE A 430 -4.12 3.48 -9.10
CA ILE A 430 -4.69 4.34 -10.14
C ILE A 430 -6.06 3.83 -10.58
N ALA A 431 -6.24 2.52 -10.76
CA ALA A 431 -7.53 1.91 -11.10
C ALA A 431 -8.62 2.32 -10.10
N THR A 432 -8.38 2.11 -8.79
CA THR A 432 -9.31 2.53 -7.72
C THR A 432 -9.51 4.06 -7.71
N ARG A 433 -8.43 4.84 -7.81
CA ARG A 433 -8.49 6.33 -7.74
C ARG A 433 -9.20 6.96 -8.93
N LYS A 434 -9.12 6.35 -10.12
CA LYS A 434 -9.82 6.79 -11.34
C LYS A 434 -11.23 6.23 -11.44
N ARG A 435 -11.58 5.20 -10.66
CA ARG A 435 -12.75 4.33 -10.87
C ARG A 435 -12.71 3.78 -12.29
N ALA A 436 -11.67 3.02 -12.60
CA ALA A 436 -11.61 2.27 -13.84
C ALA A 436 -12.69 1.19 -13.85
N ASP A 437 -13.35 0.99 -14.98
CA ASP A 437 -14.17 -0.19 -15.23
C ASP A 437 -13.28 -1.32 -15.76
N LEU A 438 -12.18 -0.96 -16.44
CA LEU A 438 -11.26 -1.89 -17.07
C LEU A 438 -9.79 -1.44 -16.91
N VAL A 439 -8.90 -2.37 -16.56
CA VAL A 439 -7.44 -2.20 -16.67
C VAL A 439 -6.91 -3.11 -17.78
N LEU A 440 -6.29 -2.52 -18.79
CA LEU A 440 -5.63 -3.25 -19.88
C LEU A 440 -4.11 -3.03 -19.79
N MET A 441 -3.34 -4.11 -19.58
CA MET A 441 -1.89 -4.04 -19.42
C MET A 441 -1.15 -5.11 -20.23
N GLN A 442 0.07 -4.81 -20.68
CA GLN A 442 0.88 -5.76 -21.44
C GLN A 442 1.64 -6.74 -20.53
N TRP A 443 1.68 -8.02 -20.93
CA TRP A 443 2.54 -9.06 -20.35
C TRP A 443 3.93 -9.05 -20.98
N GLY A 444 4.97 -9.18 -20.14
CA GLY A 444 6.35 -9.27 -20.61
C GLY A 444 7.35 -9.44 -19.46
N ASP A 445 8.62 -9.64 -19.82
CA ASP A 445 9.75 -9.57 -18.86
C ASP A 445 10.18 -8.12 -18.57
N ASP A 446 9.38 -7.15 -19.02
CA ASP A 446 9.46 -5.75 -18.68
C ASP A 446 9.40 -5.51 -17.16
N ARG A 447 9.97 -4.38 -16.76
CA ARG A 447 10.32 -4.16 -15.34
C ARG A 447 9.10 -4.11 -14.42
N LEU A 448 7.88 -3.91 -14.92
CA LEU A 448 6.64 -3.99 -14.14
C LEU A 448 6.50 -5.37 -13.50
N TRP A 449 6.53 -6.43 -14.31
CA TRP A 449 6.40 -7.82 -13.86
C TRP A 449 7.67 -8.33 -13.17
N GLY A 450 8.85 -7.85 -13.58
CA GLY A 450 10.11 -8.12 -12.87
C GLY A 450 10.14 -7.57 -11.44
N ALA A 451 9.53 -6.40 -11.21
CA ALA A 451 9.33 -5.86 -9.86
C ALA A 451 8.24 -6.61 -9.09
N ALA A 452 7.16 -7.03 -9.76
CA ALA A 452 6.08 -7.78 -9.14
C ALA A 452 6.54 -9.15 -8.60
N ARG A 453 7.23 -9.94 -9.43
CA ARG A 453 7.77 -11.27 -9.07
C ARG A 453 8.79 -11.23 -7.92
N ALA A 454 9.29 -10.05 -7.54
CA ALA A 454 10.23 -9.86 -6.42
C ALA A 454 9.58 -9.58 -5.05
N ASN A 455 8.29 -9.18 -4.98
CA ASN A 455 7.65 -8.74 -3.74
C ASN A 455 6.52 -9.68 -3.27
N ARG A 456 6.71 -10.33 -2.12
CA ARG A 456 5.73 -11.29 -1.55
C ARG A 456 4.40 -10.68 -1.12
N SER A 457 4.33 -9.36 -0.93
CA SER A 457 3.09 -8.68 -0.49
C SER A 457 2.01 -8.58 -1.58
N LEU A 458 2.36 -8.87 -2.85
CA LEU A 458 1.48 -8.64 -4.00
C LEU A 458 0.47 -9.77 -4.23
N SER A 459 0.71 -10.96 -3.66
CA SER A 459 -0.18 -12.12 -3.82
C SER A 459 -1.53 -11.96 -3.10
N ASP A 460 -1.68 -10.92 -2.28
CA ASP A 460 -2.93 -10.53 -1.64
C ASP A 460 -3.71 -9.49 -2.47
N LEU A 461 -3.02 -8.57 -3.16
CA LEU A 461 -3.65 -7.62 -4.10
C LEU A 461 -4.27 -8.33 -5.32
N THR A 462 -3.65 -9.42 -5.79
CA THR A 462 -4.21 -10.25 -6.88
C THR A 462 -5.32 -11.21 -6.40
N ARG A 463 -6.11 -10.82 -5.39
CA ARG A 463 -7.28 -11.59 -4.88
C ARG A 463 -8.55 -10.75 -4.68
N GLU A 464 -8.43 -9.43 -4.77
CA GLU A 464 -9.52 -8.46 -4.80
C GLU A 464 -9.15 -7.47 -5.90
N LEU A 465 -9.77 -7.59 -7.07
CA LEU A 465 -9.49 -6.69 -8.18
C LEU A 465 -10.36 -5.43 -8.02
N PRO A 466 -9.83 -4.23 -8.27
CA PRO A 466 -10.61 -2.99 -8.18
C PRO A 466 -11.58 -2.78 -9.36
N CYS A 467 -11.49 -3.61 -10.41
CA CYS A 467 -12.24 -3.55 -11.66
C CYS A 467 -11.95 -4.83 -12.48
N ASP A 468 -12.46 -4.91 -13.72
CA ASP A 468 -12.09 -5.98 -14.66
C ASP A 468 -10.65 -5.78 -15.18
N PHE A 469 -9.91 -6.88 -15.39
CA PHE A 469 -8.51 -6.86 -15.86
C PHE A 469 -8.32 -7.66 -17.16
N LEU A 470 -7.53 -7.08 -18.06
CA LEU A 470 -7.02 -7.69 -19.28
C LEU A 470 -5.50 -7.64 -19.29
N VAL A 471 -4.86 -8.80 -19.44
CA VAL A 471 -3.40 -8.94 -19.55
C VAL A 471 -3.05 -9.47 -20.93
N LEU A 472 -2.49 -8.61 -21.79
CA LEU A 472 -2.17 -8.92 -23.19
C LEU A 472 -0.70 -9.35 -23.37
N LYS A 473 -0.47 -10.60 -23.76
CA LYS A 473 0.81 -11.08 -24.30
C LYS A 473 0.86 -10.81 -25.81
N ASN A 474 1.25 -9.59 -26.16
CA ASN A 474 1.40 -9.13 -27.54
C ASN A 474 2.49 -9.94 -28.29
N ARG A 475 2.16 -10.45 -29.48
CA ARG A 475 3.08 -11.10 -30.43
C ARG A 475 2.85 -10.60 -31.86
N ASP A 476 2.82 -9.28 -32.03
CA ASP A 476 2.28 -8.56 -33.19
C ASP A 476 0.75 -8.74 -33.24
N LEU A 477 0.04 -7.77 -32.67
CA LEU A 477 -1.39 -7.90 -32.37
C LEU A 477 -2.25 -7.81 -33.64
N ASP A 478 -2.75 -8.96 -34.08
CA ASP A 478 -3.80 -9.11 -35.09
C ASP A 478 -5.07 -9.65 -34.39
N THR A 479 -6.17 -8.90 -34.46
CA THR A 479 -7.47 -9.24 -33.84
C THR A 479 -8.46 -9.88 -34.82
N SER A 480 -8.05 -10.20 -36.06
CA SER A 480 -8.97 -10.62 -37.12
C SER A 480 -9.55 -12.03 -36.97
N ARG A 481 -8.85 -12.97 -36.30
CA ARG A 481 -9.35 -14.33 -36.01
C ARG A 481 -9.14 -14.66 -34.55
N ILE A 482 -10.23 -14.74 -33.79
CA ILE A 482 -10.21 -14.86 -32.33
C ILE A 482 -10.66 -16.25 -31.90
N LEU A 483 -9.82 -16.95 -31.13
CA LEU A 483 -10.15 -18.21 -30.49
C LEU A 483 -10.58 -17.98 -29.03
N LEU A 484 -11.76 -18.52 -28.67
CA LEU A 484 -12.29 -18.57 -27.32
C LEU A 484 -12.44 -20.02 -26.85
N PRO A 485 -11.54 -20.52 -25.99
CA PRO A 485 -11.75 -21.78 -25.27
C PRO A 485 -12.81 -21.62 -24.18
N THR A 486 -13.75 -22.57 -24.12
CA THR A 486 -14.88 -22.56 -23.20
C THR A 486 -14.88 -23.83 -22.34
N GLU A 487 -14.78 -23.68 -21.02
CA GLU A 487 -14.75 -24.76 -20.02
C GLU A 487 -15.44 -24.24 -18.75
N ASP A 488 -16.21 -25.09 -18.06
CA ASP A 488 -16.94 -24.73 -16.82
C ASP A 488 -16.03 -24.22 -15.68
N GLY A 489 -14.70 -24.41 -15.80
CA GLY A 489 -13.69 -23.96 -14.84
C GLY A 489 -13.14 -22.54 -15.06
N TYR A 490 -13.47 -21.85 -16.16
CA TYR A 490 -13.07 -20.46 -16.41
C TYR A 490 -14.26 -19.50 -16.29
N ASN A 491 -14.05 -18.32 -15.70
CA ASN A 491 -14.94 -17.18 -15.90
C ASN A 491 -14.70 -16.61 -17.32
N CYS A 492 -15.43 -17.13 -18.29
CA CYS A 492 -15.35 -16.71 -19.69
C CYS A 492 -16.31 -15.59 -20.07
N ASP A 493 -17.16 -15.09 -19.16
CA ASP A 493 -18.12 -14.01 -19.45
C ASP A 493 -17.42 -12.77 -20.02
N LEU A 494 -16.32 -12.34 -19.37
CA LEU A 494 -15.53 -11.20 -19.83
C LEU A 494 -14.79 -11.51 -21.15
N SER A 495 -14.33 -12.75 -21.35
CA SER A 495 -13.73 -13.18 -22.62
C SER A 495 -14.73 -13.05 -23.78
N ALA A 496 -16.00 -13.44 -23.55
CA ALA A 496 -17.08 -13.33 -24.51
C ALA A 496 -17.48 -11.86 -24.78
N GLU A 497 -17.60 -11.03 -23.74
CA GLU A 497 -17.85 -9.59 -23.87
C GLU A 497 -16.78 -8.89 -24.71
N ILE A 498 -15.50 -9.21 -24.49
CA ILE A 498 -14.39 -8.64 -25.26
C ILE A 498 -14.38 -9.16 -26.70
N ALA A 499 -14.64 -10.45 -26.93
CA ALA A 499 -14.75 -10.99 -28.28
C ALA A 499 -15.90 -10.37 -29.08
N ARG A 500 -17.09 -10.24 -28.49
CA ARG A 500 -18.24 -9.56 -29.10
C ARG A 500 -17.97 -8.08 -29.37
N THR A 501 -17.24 -7.42 -28.46
CA THR A 501 -16.78 -6.04 -28.64
C THR A 501 -15.84 -5.91 -29.85
N LEU A 502 -14.91 -6.84 -30.02
CA LEU A 502 -13.99 -6.86 -31.17
C LEU A 502 -14.69 -7.23 -32.48
N GLN A 503 -15.62 -8.19 -32.46
CA GLN A 503 -16.47 -8.51 -33.61
C GLN A 503 -17.27 -7.27 -34.06
N SER A 504 -17.82 -6.50 -33.11
CA SER A 504 -18.58 -5.27 -33.40
C SER A 504 -17.69 -4.12 -33.89
N ALA A 505 -16.47 -3.98 -33.35
CA ALA A 505 -15.57 -2.86 -33.65
C ALA A 505 -14.74 -3.06 -34.94
N VAL A 506 -14.33 -4.28 -35.25
CA VAL A 506 -13.34 -4.59 -36.31
C VAL A 506 -13.68 -5.81 -37.19
N ASP A 507 -14.92 -6.30 -37.16
CA ASP A 507 -15.42 -7.40 -38.03
C ASP A 507 -14.59 -8.70 -37.87
N ALA A 508 -14.28 -9.05 -36.63
CA ALA A 508 -13.44 -10.20 -36.28
C ALA A 508 -14.16 -11.55 -36.42
N ASP A 509 -13.51 -12.52 -37.08
CA ASP A 509 -13.94 -13.91 -37.11
C ASP A 509 -13.81 -14.53 -35.70
N LEU A 510 -14.91 -15.05 -35.15
CA LEU A 510 -14.93 -15.72 -33.84
C LEU A 510 -14.98 -17.25 -33.98
N SER A 511 -14.13 -17.95 -33.23
CA SER A 511 -14.16 -19.41 -33.08
C SER A 511 -14.23 -19.81 -31.62
N LEU A 512 -15.13 -20.73 -31.28
CA LEU A 512 -15.31 -21.31 -29.96
C LEU A 512 -14.76 -22.74 -29.92
N LEU A 513 -13.97 -23.04 -28.89
CA LEU A 513 -13.38 -24.37 -28.68
C LEU A 513 -13.84 -24.94 -27.33
N HIS A 514 -14.52 -26.07 -27.36
CA HIS A 514 -14.81 -26.88 -26.18
C HIS A 514 -14.09 -28.22 -26.27
N VAL A 515 -13.71 -28.79 -25.12
CA VAL A 515 -12.89 -30.00 -25.04
C VAL A 515 -13.56 -30.98 -24.09
N VAL A 516 -13.75 -32.22 -24.55
CA VAL A 516 -14.43 -33.30 -23.81
C VAL A 516 -13.56 -34.57 -23.76
N ASP A 517 -13.86 -35.49 -22.84
CA ASP A 517 -13.00 -36.64 -22.54
C ASP A 517 -13.10 -37.77 -23.60
N GLY A 518 -14.10 -37.75 -24.48
CA GLY A 518 -14.29 -38.77 -25.51
C GLY A 518 -15.26 -38.44 -26.64
N ASP A 519 -15.22 -39.25 -27.71
CA ASP A 519 -16.11 -39.10 -28.87
C ASP A 519 -17.61 -39.28 -28.52
N ASP A 520 -17.91 -39.99 -27.45
CA ASP A 520 -19.26 -40.19 -26.91
C ASP A 520 -19.83 -38.96 -26.19
N GLU A 521 -18.99 -37.99 -25.82
CA GLU A 521 -19.41 -36.70 -25.24
C GLU A 521 -19.57 -35.59 -26.29
N ARG A 522 -19.23 -35.83 -27.57
CA ARG A 522 -19.30 -34.80 -28.63
C ARG A 522 -20.69 -34.18 -28.76
N GLU A 523 -21.77 -34.97 -28.75
CA GLU A 523 -23.15 -34.44 -28.83
C GLU A 523 -23.56 -33.60 -27.61
N VAL A 524 -22.83 -33.69 -26.50
CA VAL A 524 -23.00 -32.84 -25.31
C VAL A 524 -22.20 -31.55 -25.50
N GLY A 525 -20.94 -31.64 -25.92
CA GLY A 525 -20.09 -30.47 -26.19
C GLY A 525 -20.60 -29.58 -27.32
N GLU A 526 -21.17 -30.16 -28.39
CA GLU A 526 -21.79 -29.41 -29.49
C GLU A 526 -23.03 -28.64 -29.04
N ARG A 527 -23.77 -29.19 -28.06
CA ARG A 527 -24.93 -28.54 -27.46
C ARG A 527 -24.51 -27.44 -26.48
N PHE A 528 -23.52 -27.72 -25.61
CA PHE A 528 -22.92 -26.74 -24.73
C PHE A 528 -22.44 -25.51 -25.52
N LEU A 529 -21.70 -25.71 -26.62
CA LEU A 529 -21.27 -24.60 -27.49
C LEU A 529 -22.42 -23.86 -28.18
N ALA A 530 -23.54 -24.52 -28.47
CA ALA A 530 -24.71 -23.87 -29.06
C ALA A 530 -25.50 -23.04 -28.03
N ASP A 531 -25.67 -23.57 -26.82
CA ASP A 531 -26.36 -22.91 -25.72
C ASP A 531 -25.51 -21.72 -25.20
N TRP A 532 -24.20 -21.92 -24.98
CA TRP A 532 -23.25 -20.89 -24.54
C TRP A 532 -23.09 -19.75 -25.56
N ALA A 533 -23.00 -20.06 -26.86
CA ALA A 533 -22.93 -19.01 -27.89
C ALA A 533 -24.21 -18.17 -27.94
N SER A 534 -25.37 -18.75 -27.59
CA SER A 534 -26.65 -18.05 -27.51
C SER A 534 -26.79 -17.21 -26.23
N GLU A 535 -26.30 -17.70 -25.09
CA GLU A 535 -26.23 -16.94 -23.82
C GLU A 535 -25.29 -15.72 -23.90
N HIS A 536 -24.29 -15.77 -24.79
CA HIS A 536 -23.34 -14.68 -25.02
C HIS A 536 -23.51 -13.93 -26.37
N ASP A 537 -24.67 -14.01 -27.04
CA ASP A 537 -25.02 -13.31 -28.30
C ASP A 537 -23.92 -13.37 -29.39
N ILE A 538 -23.36 -14.56 -29.63
CA ILE A 538 -22.27 -14.84 -30.59
C ILE A 538 -22.53 -16.14 -31.39
N GLU A 539 -23.78 -16.43 -31.75
CA GLU A 539 -24.19 -17.69 -32.39
C GLU A 539 -23.57 -17.94 -33.78
N ASP A 540 -23.15 -16.88 -34.48
CA ASP A 540 -22.46 -16.94 -35.77
C ASP A 540 -21.01 -17.45 -35.66
N ALA A 541 -20.46 -17.59 -34.44
CA ALA A 541 -19.12 -18.11 -34.23
C ALA A 541 -18.96 -19.57 -34.68
N VAL A 542 -17.79 -19.88 -35.26
CA VAL A 542 -17.38 -21.25 -35.63
C VAL A 542 -17.25 -22.07 -34.36
N ARG A 543 -17.80 -23.28 -34.32
CA ARG A 543 -17.85 -24.12 -33.11
C ARG A 543 -17.09 -25.43 -33.31
N THR A 544 -16.00 -25.60 -32.58
CA THR A 544 -15.10 -26.76 -32.62
C THR A 544 -15.19 -27.54 -31.30
N VAL A 545 -15.47 -28.85 -31.37
CA VAL A 545 -15.42 -29.76 -30.21
C VAL A 545 -14.28 -30.76 -30.40
N ASP A 546 -13.24 -30.63 -29.58
CA ASP A 546 -12.13 -31.58 -29.50
C ASP A 546 -12.45 -32.69 -28.47
N THR A 547 -12.17 -33.94 -28.82
CA THR A 547 -12.52 -35.13 -28.03
C THR A 547 -11.29 -35.87 -27.49
N SER A 548 -10.18 -35.16 -27.28
CA SER A 548 -8.92 -35.76 -26.81
C SER A 548 -8.69 -35.70 -25.29
N GLY A 549 -9.56 -35.04 -24.52
CA GLY A 549 -9.36 -34.80 -23.08
C GLY A 549 -8.15 -33.93 -22.73
N ASP A 550 -7.52 -33.29 -23.73
CA ASP A 550 -6.25 -32.56 -23.58
C ASP A 550 -6.45 -31.09 -23.96
N ILE A 551 -6.96 -30.31 -23.00
CA ILE A 551 -7.33 -28.90 -23.16
C ILE A 551 -6.14 -28.08 -23.68
N GLU A 552 -4.95 -28.26 -23.11
CA GLU A 552 -3.76 -27.51 -23.51
C GLU A 552 -3.35 -27.81 -24.97
N ARG A 553 -3.36 -29.09 -25.40
CA ARG A 553 -3.07 -29.46 -26.79
C ARG A 553 -4.21 -29.23 -27.77
N ALA A 554 -5.45 -29.07 -27.31
CA ALA A 554 -6.55 -28.62 -28.15
C ALA A 554 -6.35 -27.13 -28.48
N ILE A 555 -6.18 -26.27 -27.46
CA ILE A 555 -5.97 -24.83 -27.65
C ILE A 555 -4.70 -24.57 -28.48
N ALA A 556 -3.57 -25.21 -28.15
CA ALA A 556 -2.31 -25.03 -28.88
C ALA A 556 -2.28 -25.60 -30.32
N ARG A 557 -3.34 -26.31 -30.72
CA ARG A 557 -3.54 -26.80 -32.09
C ARG A 557 -4.44 -25.85 -32.87
N GLU A 558 -5.58 -25.48 -32.30
CA GLU A 558 -6.57 -24.59 -32.91
C GLU A 558 -6.02 -23.15 -33.05
N ALA A 559 -5.24 -22.67 -32.08
CA ALA A 559 -4.63 -21.35 -32.06
C ALA A 559 -3.65 -21.05 -33.24
N ARG A 560 -3.33 -22.06 -34.06
CA ARG A 560 -2.40 -21.92 -35.21
C ARG A 560 -3.02 -21.20 -36.41
N ASP A 561 -4.32 -21.34 -36.57
CA ASP A 561 -5.07 -20.68 -37.65
C ASP A 561 -5.68 -19.33 -37.19
N HIS A 562 -5.55 -19.02 -35.89
CA HIS A 562 -6.06 -17.82 -35.23
C HIS A 562 -4.95 -16.81 -34.91
N SER A 563 -5.31 -15.53 -34.78
CA SER A 563 -4.38 -14.43 -34.52
C SER A 563 -4.37 -13.95 -33.07
N LEU A 564 -5.48 -14.17 -32.36
CA LEU A 564 -5.66 -13.90 -30.94
C LEU A 564 -6.32 -15.10 -30.26
N VAL A 565 -5.84 -15.47 -29.06
CA VAL A 565 -6.55 -16.38 -28.14
C VAL A 565 -6.98 -15.57 -26.91
N ILE A 566 -8.24 -15.68 -26.50
CA ILE A 566 -8.75 -15.06 -25.27
C ILE A 566 -9.07 -16.15 -24.24
N LEU A 567 -8.43 -16.10 -23.07
CA LEU A 567 -8.58 -17.07 -21.98
C LEU A 567 -9.18 -16.42 -20.74
N GLY A 568 -10.24 -17.00 -20.19
CA GLY A 568 -10.84 -16.58 -18.92
C GLY A 568 -10.06 -17.04 -17.68
N ALA A 569 -10.33 -16.45 -16.53
CA ALA A 569 -9.67 -16.81 -15.28
C ALA A 569 -10.24 -18.08 -14.65
N THR A 570 -9.37 -19.00 -14.19
CA THR A 570 -9.81 -20.09 -13.29
C THR A 570 -10.14 -19.57 -11.90
N GLU A 571 -10.87 -20.35 -11.10
CA GLU A 571 -11.30 -20.03 -9.72
C GLU A 571 -10.21 -19.49 -8.75
N ARG A 572 -8.92 -19.62 -9.08
CA ARG A 572 -7.80 -19.14 -8.25
C ARG A 572 -7.27 -17.76 -8.65
N GLY A 573 -7.86 -17.16 -9.68
CA GLY A 573 -7.45 -15.90 -10.29
C GLY A 573 -6.23 -16.04 -11.19
N LEU A 574 -6.20 -15.29 -12.28
CA LEU A 574 -5.12 -15.31 -13.28
C LEU A 574 -3.91 -14.54 -12.76
N LEU A 575 -4.12 -13.30 -12.30
CA LEU A 575 -3.08 -12.41 -11.79
C LEU A 575 -2.27 -13.03 -10.63
N SER A 576 -2.92 -13.85 -9.78
CA SER A 576 -2.25 -14.55 -8.68
C SER A 576 -1.23 -15.60 -9.15
N ARG A 577 -1.53 -16.29 -10.26
CA ARG A 577 -0.65 -17.31 -10.87
C ARG A 577 0.47 -16.65 -11.67
N LEU A 578 0.16 -15.55 -12.35
CA LEU A 578 1.10 -14.72 -13.13
C LEU A 578 2.22 -14.14 -12.26
N VAL A 579 1.89 -13.61 -11.07
CA VAL A 579 2.89 -13.01 -10.13
C VAL A 579 3.81 -14.08 -9.48
N HIS A 580 3.45 -15.36 -9.54
CA HIS A 580 4.18 -16.45 -8.89
C HIS A 580 5.06 -17.32 -9.82
N ASP A 581 5.16 -17.00 -11.12
CA ASP A 581 5.75 -17.87 -12.16
C ASP A 581 5.11 -19.30 -12.18
N SER A 582 3.94 -19.47 -11.56
CA SER A 582 3.26 -20.76 -11.40
C SER A 582 2.23 -21.00 -12.51
N LEU A 583 2.61 -20.67 -13.74
CA LEU A 583 1.84 -20.95 -14.95
C LEU A 583 1.96 -22.45 -15.30
N THR A 584 1.18 -23.28 -14.62
CA THR A 584 0.59 -24.48 -15.24
C THR A 584 -0.43 -24.03 -16.29
N PHE A 585 0.11 -23.55 -17.41
CA PHE A 585 -0.58 -23.06 -18.60
C PHE A 585 0.47 -22.93 -19.71
N ASP A 586 1.05 -24.06 -20.12
CA ASP A 586 2.16 -24.08 -21.08
C ASP A 586 1.70 -23.48 -22.43
N VAL A 587 0.41 -23.60 -22.75
CA VAL A 587 -0.32 -22.92 -23.84
C VAL A 587 0.09 -21.46 -24.04
N VAL A 588 0.20 -20.67 -22.96
CA VAL A 588 0.49 -19.22 -23.05
C VAL A 588 1.89 -18.98 -23.63
N HIS A 589 2.78 -19.96 -23.52
CA HIS A 589 4.11 -19.96 -24.13
C HIS A 589 4.13 -20.68 -25.49
N ASP A 590 3.40 -21.79 -25.62
CA ASP A 590 3.41 -22.70 -26.77
C ASP A 590 2.60 -22.25 -28.01
N VAL A 591 1.65 -21.31 -27.88
CA VAL A 591 0.99 -20.68 -29.05
C VAL A 591 1.87 -19.60 -29.67
N ASP A 592 1.92 -19.50 -31.00
CA ASP A 592 2.73 -18.49 -31.71
C ASP A 592 2.06 -17.10 -31.81
N CYS A 593 0.74 -17.03 -31.63
CA CYS A 593 -0.10 -15.84 -31.78
C CYS A 593 -0.23 -15.03 -30.47
N SER A 594 -0.92 -13.88 -30.53
CA SER A 594 -1.17 -13.05 -29.35
C SER A 594 -2.14 -13.72 -28.37
N VAL A 595 -1.96 -13.52 -27.06
CA VAL A 595 -2.83 -14.10 -26.02
C VAL A 595 -3.35 -13.00 -25.11
N LEU A 596 -4.67 -12.92 -24.95
CA LEU A 596 -5.33 -12.07 -23.97
C LEU A 596 -5.84 -12.91 -22.80
N LEU A 597 -5.49 -12.51 -21.59
CA LEU A 597 -5.92 -13.15 -20.35
C LEU A 597 -6.94 -12.24 -19.66
N ALA A 598 -8.15 -12.72 -19.42
CA ALA A 598 -9.28 -11.94 -18.91
C ALA A 598 -9.72 -12.39 -17.51
N GLU A 599 -9.82 -11.45 -16.57
CA GLU A 599 -10.22 -11.69 -15.19
C GLU A 599 -11.24 -10.62 -14.75
N ARG A 600 -12.50 -11.03 -14.56
CA ARG A 600 -13.57 -10.16 -14.08
C ARG A 600 -13.43 -9.90 -12.57
N ASP A 601 -13.77 -8.69 -12.09
CA ASP A 601 -14.00 -8.50 -10.66
C ASP A 601 -15.13 -9.44 -10.19
N THR A 602 -14.87 -10.11 -9.06
CA THR A 602 -15.84 -10.94 -8.37
C THR A 602 -15.78 -10.58 -6.87
N PRO A 603 -16.72 -9.77 -6.35
CA PRO A 603 -16.73 -9.37 -4.95
C PRO A 603 -17.07 -10.56 -4.04
N ARG A 604 -16.04 -11.35 -3.72
CA ARG A 604 -16.13 -12.59 -2.94
C ARG A 604 -16.63 -12.30 -1.53
N SER A 605 -17.91 -12.61 -1.29
CA SER A 605 -18.53 -12.31 -0.02
C SER A 605 -17.82 -13.02 1.14
N LEU A 606 -17.88 -12.43 2.33
CA LEU A 606 -17.37 -13.04 3.56
C LEU A 606 -17.98 -14.43 3.84
N ARG A 607 -19.15 -14.73 3.26
CA ARG A 607 -19.80 -16.04 3.37
C ARG A 607 -19.11 -17.08 2.49
N ASP A 608 -18.77 -16.73 1.26
CA ASP A 608 -18.11 -17.64 0.31
C ASP A 608 -16.65 -17.86 0.72
N ARG A 609 -16.01 -16.83 1.30
CA ARG A 609 -14.70 -16.92 1.97
C ARG A 609 -14.67 -17.86 3.20
N LEU A 610 -15.82 -18.14 3.83
CA LEU A 610 -15.94 -19.02 5.00
C LEU A 610 -16.57 -20.38 4.69
N PHE A 611 -17.37 -20.49 3.63
CA PHE A 611 -18.20 -21.67 3.34
C PHE A 611 -18.14 -22.16 1.88
N GLY A 612 -17.48 -21.45 0.95
CA GLY A 612 -17.18 -21.94 -0.39
C GLY A 612 -16.29 -23.18 -0.29
N ARG A 613 -16.72 -24.30 -0.88
CA ARG A 613 -16.21 -25.62 -0.45
C ARG A 613 -16.07 -26.64 -1.58
N ARG A 614 -14.83 -26.67 -2.09
CA ARG A 614 -14.25 -27.60 -3.08
C ARG A 614 -14.64 -27.37 -4.52
#